data_AF-A0A660N2J1-F1
#
_entry.id   AF-A0A660N2J1-F1
#
_cell.length_a   1.000
_cell.length_b   1.000
_cell.length_c   1.000
_cell.angle_alpha   90.00
_cell.angle_beta   90.00
_cell.angle_gamma   90.00
#
_symmetry.space_group_name_H-M   'P 1'
#
loop_
_entity.id
_entity.type
_entity.pdbx_description
1 polymer ?
#
loop_
_entity_poly.entity_id
_entity_poly.type
_entity_poly.pdbx_seq_one_letter_code
_entity_poly.pdbx_strand_id
1 'polypeptide(L)'
;MDGSALIILFTCILILVIAIPTLHSLRSRERELGYPKEHETLEDVRFLVGLNEEILAQSCYRRVTGGSLRDAKKYIEALKKNT
;
A
#
# COMPACT_ATOMS: atom_id res chain seq x y z
N MET A 1 14.82 10.18 -34.08
CA MET A 1 14.05 9.55 -32.98
C MET A 1 12.67 9.26 -33.54
N ASP A 2 12.30 7.99 -33.59
CA ASP A 2 10.97 7.58 -34.04
C ASP A 2 9.91 8.15 -33.08
N GLY A 3 8.77 8.61 -33.61
CA GLY A 3 7.70 9.20 -32.79
C GLY A 3 7.19 8.26 -31.69
N SER A 4 7.27 6.95 -31.91
CA SER A 4 6.99 5.92 -30.91
C SER A 4 7.94 5.98 -29.71
N ALA A 5 9.24 6.21 -29.92
CA ALA A 5 10.22 6.31 -28.84
C ALA A 5 9.95 7.54 -27.95
N LEU A 6 9.52 8.66 -28.55
CA LEU A 6 9.13 9.87 -27.81
C LEU A 6 7.89 9.63 -26.94
N ILE A 7 6.88 8.94 -27.47
CA ILE A 7 5.65 8.61 -26.73
C ILE A 7 5.98 7.67 -25.55
N ILE A 8 6.81 6.65 -25.77
CA ILE A 8 7.24 5.73 -24.70
C ILE A 8 8.00 6.51 -23.62
N LEU A 9 8.97 7.35 -24.00
CA LEU A 9 9.73 8.16 -23.04
C LEU A 9 8.80 9.05 -22.21
N PHE A 10 7.87 9.74 -22.87
CA PHE A 10 6.91 10.63 -22.20
C PHE A 10 6.01 9.87 -21.21
N THR A 11 5.48 8.72 -21.61
CA THR A 11 4.66 7.88 -20.73
C THR A 11 5.44 7.34 -19.53
N CYS A 12 6.69 6.92 -19.71
CA CYS A 12 7.56 6.53 -18.61
C CYS A 12 7.78 7.67 -17.61
N ILE A 13 8.05 8.89 -18.10
CA ILE A 13 8.23 10.07 -17.25
C ILE A 13 6.96 10.36 -16.45
N LEU A 14 5.78 10.33 -17.09
CA LEU A 14 4.50 10.53 -16.39
C LEU A 14 4.27 9.50 -15.28
N ILE A 15 4.57 8.22 -15.55
CA ILE A 15 4.44 7.16 -14.54
C ILE A 15 5.37 7.44 -13.35
N LEU A 16 6.63 7.84 -13.61
CA LEU A 16 7.59 8.16 -12.54
C LEU A 16 7.15 9.35 -11.69
N VAL A 17 6.61 10.40 -12.31
CA VAL A 17 6.12 11.60 -11.61
C VAL A 17 4.98 11.27 -10.65
N ILE A 18 4.13 10.29 -10.96
CA ILE A 18 3.04 9.85 -10.07
C ILE A 18 3.53 8.83 -9.03
N ALA A 19 4.35 7.87 -9.46
CA ALA A 19 4.80 6.78 -8.61
C ALA A 19 5.71 7.26 -7.47
N ILE A 20 6.67 8.14 -7.77
CA ILE A 20 7.70 8.58 -6.79
C ILE A 20 7.07 9.26 -5.56
N PRO A 21 6.19 10.29 -5.71
CA PRO A 21 5.55 10.92 -4.56
C PRO A 21 4.66 9.95 -3.77
N THR A 22 3.96 9.06 -4.47
CA THR A 22 3.10 8.04 -3.85
C THR A 22 3.91 7.09 -2.98
N LEU A 23 5.02 6.57 -3.50
CA LEU A 23 5.97 5.72 -2.77
C LEU A 23 6.62 6.45 -1.60
N HIS A 24 6.98 7.72 -1.78
CA HIS A 24 7.57 8.54 -0.73
C HIS A 24 6.59 8.79 0.43
N SER A 25 5.34 9.14 0.11
CA SER A 25 4.29 9.32 1.12
C SER A 25 4.07 8.04 1.92
N LEU A 26 3.94 6.89 1.25
CA LEU A 26 3.77 5.60 1.92
C LEU A 26 4.93 5.28 2.86
N ARG A 27 6.18 5.47 2.43
CA ARG A 27 7.36 5.27 3.29
C ARG A 27 7.42 6.23 4.47
N SER A 28 6.96 7.48 4.30
CA SER A 28 6.86 8.43 5.42
C SER A 28 5.89 7.88 6.47
N ARG A 29 4.72 7.42 6.03
CA ARG A 29 3.69 6.87 6.90
C ARG A 29 4.14 5.60 7.63
N GLU A 30 4.88 4.72 6.93
CA GLU A 30 5.51 3.54 7.53
C GLU A 30 6.44 3.93 8.69
N ARG A 31 7.28 4.94 8.49
CA ARG A 31 8.21 5.44 9.53
C ARG A 31 7.47 6.08 10.70
N GLU A 32 6.45 6.90 10.42
CA GLU A 32 5.66 7.58 11.45
C GLU A 32 4.93 6.59 12.36
N LEU A 33 4.42 5.49 11.79
CA LEU A 33 3.65 4.47 12.51
C LEU A 33 4.51 3.30 13.01
N GLY A 34 5.79 3.25 12.66
CA GLY A 34 6.72 2.20 13.08
C GLY A 34 6.46 0.84 12.43
N TYR A 35 5.97 0.82 11.19
CA TYR A 35 5.77 -0.40 10.41
C TYR A 35 6.86 -0.57 9.33
N PRO A 36 7.24 -1.80 8.95
CA PRO A 36 6.77 -3.07 9.51
C PRO A 36 7.35 -3.33 10.90
N LYS A 37 6.52 -3.89 11.79
CA LYS A 37 6.98 -4.40 13.10
C LYS A 37 7.59 -5.79 12.93
N GLU A 38 8.47 -6.23 13.83
CA GLU A 38 9.05 -7.59 13.74
C GLU A 38 8.00 -8.69 13.92
N HIS A 39 6.98 -8.45 14.76
CA HIS A 39 5.94 -9.42 15.11
C HIS A 39 4.55 -8.83 14.85
N GLU A 40 4.25 -8.50 13.60
CA GLU A 40 2.93 -8.00 13.21
C GLU A 40 1.83 -9.03 13.49
N THR A 41 0.65 -8.56 13.89
CA THR A 41 -0.53 -9.41 14.10
C THR A 41 -1.75 -8.89 13.34
N LEU A 42 -2.85 -9.65 13.36
CA LEU A 42 -4.13 -9.18 12.81
C LEU A 42 -4.73 -8.01 13.61
N GLU A 43 -4.24 -7.76 14.83
CA GLU A 43 -4.64 -6.58 15.62
C GLU A 43 -4.01 -5.32 15.03
N ASP A 44 -2.76 -5.39 14.57
CA ASP A 44 -2.11 -4.30 13.84
C ASP A 44 -2.89 -3.95 12.56
N VAL A 45 -3.41 -4.96 11.86
CA VAL A 45 -4.26 -4.74 10.67
C VAL A 45 -5.52 -3.97 11.06
N ARG A 46 -6.20 -4.35 12.14
CA ARG A 46 -7.40 -3.63 12.64
C ARG A 46 -7.07 -2.19 13.05
N PHE A 47 -5.94 -2.00 13.74
CA PHE A 47 -5.45 -0.68 14.12
C PHE A 47 -5.21 0.22 12.90
N LEU A 48 -4.47 -0.29 11.90
CA LEU A 48 -4.20 0.44 10.66
C LEU A 48 -5.49 0.77 9.89
N VAL A 49 -6.46 -0.14 9.84
CA VAL A 49 -7.79 0.14 9.25
C VAL A 49 -8.50 1.27 10.01
N GLY A 50 -8.46 1.27 11.34
CA GLY A 50 -9.04 2.32 12.18
C GLY A 50 -8.39 3.70 11.98
N LEU A 51 -7.11 3.74 11.63
CA LEU A 51 -6.39 4.97 11.26
C LEU A 51 -6.64 5.42 9.82
N ASN A 52 -7.48 4.71 9.06
CA ASN A 52 -7.68 4.89 7.62
C ASN A 52 -6.42 4.63 6.78
N GLU A 53 -5.48 3.82 7.30
CA GLU A 53 -4.25 3.38 6.63
C GLU A 53 -4.46 2.13 5.79
N GLU A 54 -5.33 2.20 4.79
CA GLU A 54 -5.75 1.02 4.07
C GLU A 54 -4.60 0.31 3.33
N ILE A 55 -3.67 1.06 2.73
CA ILE A 55 -2.53 0.47 2.00
C ILE A 55 -1.58 -0.24 2.97
N LEU A 56 -1.33 0.36 4.14
CA LEU A 56 -0.49 -0.25 5.17
C LEU A 56 -1.17 -1.46 5.78
N ALA A 57 -2.48 -1.40 6.05
CA ALA A 57 -3.26 -2.53 6.53
C ALA A 57 -3.21 -3.71 5.55
N GLN A 58 -3.29 -3.45 4.23
CA GLN A 58 -3.15 -4.49 3.20
C GLN A 58 -1.75 -5.10 3.23
N SER A 59 -0.71 -4.28 3.36
CA SER A 59 0.68 -4.73 3.43
C SER A 59 0.94 -5.57 4.69
N CYS A 60 0.47 -5.10 5.84
CA CYS A 60 0.53 -5.79 7.13
C CYS A 60 -0.20 -7.14 7.06
N TYR A 61 -1.43 -7.19 6.56
CA TYR A 61 -2.18 -8.44 6.42
C TYR A 61 -1.42 -9.48 5.59
N ARG A 62 -0.82 -9.06 4.46
CA ARG A 62 -0.08 -9.97 3.59
C ARG A 62 1.20 -10.50 4.24
N ARG A 63 1.88 -9.70 5.07
CA ARG A 63 3.05 -10.15 5.83
C ARG A 63 2.67 -11.13 6.94
N VAL A 64 1.59 -10.83 7.68
CA VAL A 64 1.10 -11.67 8.78
C VAL A 64 0.56 -13.02 8.29
N THR A 65 -0.18 -13.03 7.17
CA THR A 65 -0.91 -14.22 6.71
C THR A 65 -0.26 -14.94 5.53
N GLY A 66 0.66 -14.29 4.81
CA GLY A 66 1.14 -14.76 3.50
C GLY A 66 0.10 -14.67 2.38
N GLY A 67 -1.08 -14.10 2.64
CA GLY A 67 -2.21 -14.07 1.71
C GLY A 67 -2.03 -13.16 0.50
N SER A 68 -2.96 -13.26 -0.46
CA SER A 68 -2.95 -12.40 -1.65
C SER A 68 -3.47 -11.00 -1.36
N LEU A 69 -3.18 -10.05 -2.26
CA LEU A 69 -3.78 -8.70 -2.20
C LEU A 69 -5.30 -8.72 -2.23
N ARG A 70 -5.89 -9.68 -2.97
CA ARG A 70 -7.35 -9.85 -3.03
C ARG A 70 -7.91 -10.24 -1.67
N ASP A 71 -7.23 -11.12 -0.95
CA ASP A 71 -7.68 -11.58 0.36
C ASP A 71 -7.53 -10.47 1.40
N ALA A 72 -6.45 -9.70 1.33
CA ALA A 72 -6.25 -8.51 2.16
C ALA A 72 -7.38 -7.48 1.98
N LYS A 73 -7.75 -7.18 0.74
CA LYS A 73 -8.87 -6.27 0.43
C LYS A 73 -10.20 -6.77 0.98
N LYS A 74 -10.51 -8.05 0.78
CA LYS A 74 -11.73 -8.67 1.31
C LYS A 74 -11.78 -8.60 2.84
N TYR A 75 -10.66 -8.89 3.50
CA TYR A 75 -10.56 -8.84 4.95
C TYR A 75 -10.80 -7.42 5.48
N ILE A 76 -10.14 -6.43 4.89
CA ILE A 76 -10.28 -5.03 5.31
C ILE A 76 -11.70 -4.49 5.05
N GLU A 77 -12.30 -4.84 3.91
CA GLU A 77 -13.70 -4.48 3.62
C GLU A 77 -14.65 -5.07 4.65
N ALA A 78 -14.42 -6.31 5.07
CA ALA A 78 -15.20 -6.94 6.14
C ALA A 78 -15.01 -6.24 7.50
N LEU A 79 -13.80 -5.77 7.82
CA LEU A 79 -13.55 -4.99 9.04
C LEU A 79 -14.30 -3.66 9.02
N LYS A 80 -14.26 -2.94 7.90
CA LYS A 80 -14.93 -1.63 7.75
C LYS A 80 -16.45 -1.72 7.86
N LYS A 81 -17.07 -2.84 7.49
CA LYS A 81 -18.52 -3.05 7.63
C LYS A 81 -18.98 -3.34 9.06
N ASN A 82 -18.05 -3.77 9.93
CA ASN A 82 -18.32 -4.14 11.32
C ASN A 82 -17.85 -3.08 12.33
N THR A 83 -17.41 -1.91 11.85
CA THR A 83 -16.99 -0.74 12.65
C THR A 83 -18.02 0.37 12.47
#